data_AF-A0A9X0MCK3-F1
#
_entry.id   AF-A0A9X0MCK3-F1
#
_cell.length_a   1.000
_cell.length_b   1.000
_cell.length_c   1.000
_cell.angle_alpha   90.00
_cell.angle_beta   90.00
_cell.angle_gamma   90.00
#
_symmetry.space_group_name_H-M   'P 1'
#
loop_
_entity.id
_entity.type
_entity.pdbx_description
1 polymer ?
#
loop_
_entity_poly.entity_id
_entity_poly.type
_entity_poly.pdbx_seq_one_letter_code
_entity_poly.pdbx_strand_id
1 'polypeptide(L)'
;MSNKIYYSIVSSVRFSRNEENRRLIEKYIQKGETHFLTREDDYGDCFEVDFERAITEEVNEDWILETVIDFAKKYKITEFELWKKNEGESTCNKGFGITIEGFMENPIVKFKEVYSGSLEDWILSWNKGKQTYEKVYFKLAL
;
A
#
# COMPACT_ATOMS: atom_id res chain seq x y z
N MET A 1 15.27 15.05 -16.24
CA MET A 1 13.89 14.69 -15.90
C MET A 1 13.94 13.24 -15.47
N SER A 2 13.29 12.89 -14.34
CA SER A 2 13.07 11.49 -13.98
C SER A 2 12.35 10.81 -15.14
N ASN A 3 12.81 9.63 -15.56
CA ASN A 3 12.13 8.86 -16.62
C ASN A 3 11.28 7.72 -16.06
N LYS A 4 11.31 7.52 -14.73
CA LYS A 4 10.68 6.37 -14.07
C LYS A 4 10.04 6.75 -12.75
N ILE A 5 8.95 6.07 -12.43
CA ILE A 5 8.33 6.09 -11.10
C ILE A 5 8.47 4.71 -10.51
N TYR A 6 8.91 4.67 -9.26
CA TYR A 6 8.96 3.47 -8.44
C TYR A 6 7.74 3.45 -7.54
N TYR A 7 7.06 2.31 -7.50
CA TYR A 7 5.91 2.06 -6.64
C TYR A 7 6.21 0.92 -5.69
N SER A 8 5.66 0.98 -4.47
CA SER A 8 5.73 -0.11 -3.50
C SER A 8 4.36 -0.33 -2.87
N ILE A 9 3.97 -1.59 -2.74
CA ILE A 9 2.80 -2.04 -2.00
C ILE A 9 3.31 -2.78 -0.77
N VAL A 10 3.00 -2.27 0.42
CA VAL A 10 3.51 -2.81 1.68
C VAL A 10 2.35 -3.15 2.62
N SER A 11 2.48 -4.22 3.39
CA SER A 11 1.63 -4.49 4.55
C SER A 11 2.52 -5.03 5.67
N SER A 12 2.66 -4.27 6.77
CA SER A 12 3.54 -4.62 7.88
C SER A 12 2.76 -5.10 9.10
N VAL A 13 3.31 -6.12 9.78
CA VAL A 13 2.81 -6.59 11.08
C VAL A 13 2.77 -5.46 12.11
N ARG A 14 3.78 -4.58 12.11
CA ARG A 14 3.94 -3.52 13.12
C ARG A 14 2.92 -2.39 12.95
N PHE A 15 2.54 -2.09 11.71
CA PHE A 15 1.62 -0.99 11.40
C PHE A 15 0.18 -1.45 11.14
N SER A 16 -0.06 -2.76 10.98
CA SER A 16 -1.39 -3.31 10.83
C SER A 16 -2.16 -3.32 12.16
N ARG A 17 -3.39 -2.79 12.13
CA ARG A 17 -4.33 -2.84 13.27
C ARG A 17 -5.18 -4.10 13.23
N ASN A 18 -5.12 -4.86 12.14
CA ASN A 18 -5.85 -6.10 11.94
C ASN A 18 -5.02 -7.31 12.39
N GLU A 19 -5.46 -7.99 13.46
CA GLU A 19 -4.73 -9.15 14.00
C GLU A 19 -4.59 -10.31 13.02
N GLU A 20 -5.59 -10.52 12.17
CA GLU A 20 -5.55 -11.58 11.16
C GLU A 20 -4.54 -11.26 10.05
N ASN A 21 -4.41 -9.99 9.62
CA ASN A 21 -3.36 -9.60 8.69
C ASN A 21 -1.97 -9.92 9.27
N ARG A 22 -1.73 -9.55 10.54
CA ARG A 22 -0.45 -9.83 11.22
C ARG A 22 -0.12 -11.33 11.17
N ARG A 23 -1.08 -12.15 11.58
CA ARG A 23 -0.97 -13.61 11.57
C ARG A 23 -0.71 -14.17 10.17
N LEU A 24 -1.39 -13.65 9.15
CA LEU A 24 -1.22 -14.09 7.77
C LEU A 24 0.19 -13.78 7.25
N ILE A 25 0.70 -12.57 7.51
CA ILE A 25 2.05 -12.15 7.10
C ILE A 25 3.10 -13.07 7.72
N GLU A 26 3.10 -13.22 9.04
CA GLU A 26 4.04 -14.09 9.76
C GLU A 26 3.99 -15.54 9.23
N LYS A 27 2.79 -16.05 8.97
CA LYS A 27 2.58 -17.39 8.40
C LYS A 27 3.18 -17.53 7.01
N TYR A 28 3.08 -16.53 6.14
CA TYR A 28 3.64 -16.59 4.80
C TYR A 28 5.17 -16.40 4.79
N ILE A 29 5.73 -15.62 5.73
CA ILE A 29 7.18 -15.55 5.97
C ILE A 29 7.71 -16.94 6.34
N GLN A 30 7.08 -17.61 7.31
CA GLN A 30 7.48 -18.97 7.72
C GLN A 30 7.43 -20.01 6.58
N LYS A 31 6.60 -19.76 5.56
CA LYS A 31 6.48 -20.61 4.37
C LYS A 31 7.49 -20.25 3.27
N GLY A 32 8.21 -19.14 3.39
CA GLY A 32 9.13 -18.65 2.35
C GLY A 32 8.41 -18.19 1.08
N GLU A 33 7.19 -17.64 1.18
CA GLU A 33 6.48 -17.09 0.02
C GLU A 33 7.21 -15.83 -0.50
N THR A 34 7.37 -15.70 -1.82
CA THR A 34 8.25 -14.74 -2.50
C THR A 34 8.13 -13.26 -2.10
N HIS A 35 6.98 -12.81 -1.62
CA HIS A 35 6.71 -11.40 -1.29
C HIS A 35 6.66 -11.11 0.21
N PHE A 36 7.03 -12.09 1.03
CA PHE A 36 6.96 -12.00 2.48
C PHE A 36 8.38 -12.06 3.05
N LEU A 37 8.80 -10.98 3.69
CA LEU A 37 10.15 -10.83 4.22
C LEU A 37 10.16 -10.10 5.56
N THR A 38 11.29 -10.21 6.26
CA THR A 38 11.58 -9.42 7.46
C THR A 38 12.57 -8.33 7.08
N ARG A 39 12.14 -7.07 7.15
CA ARG A 39 13.03 -5.91 6.97
C ARG A 39 13.83 -5.65 8.23
N GLU A 40 15.03 -5.08 8.05
CA GLU A 40 15.89 -4.66 9.16
C GLU A 40 15.47 -3.30 9.77
N ASP A 41 14.55 -2.58 9.11
CA ASP A 41 14.06 -1.28 9.56
C ASP A 41 12.76 -1.39 10.39
N ASP A 42 12.11 -0.24 10.59
CA ASP A 42 10.94 -0.13 11.45
C ASP A 42 9.72 -0.91 10.92
N TYR A 43 9.68 -1.30 9.65
CA TYR A 43 8.59 -2.10 9.09
C TYR A 43 8.62 -3.56 9.56
N GLY A 44 9.80 -4.13 9.85
CA GLY A 44 9.92 -5.52 10.30
C GLY A 44 9.28 -6.53 9.33
N ASP A 45 8.50 -7.47 9.87
CA ASP A 45 7.79 -8.49 9.09
C ASP A 45 6.72 -7.88 8.18
N CYS A 46 6.87 -8.04 6.87
CA CYS A 46 6.00 -7.45 5.88
C CYS A 46 5.69 -8.37 4.69
N PHE A 47 4.55 -8.08 4.07
CA PHE A 47 4.34 -8.27 2.64
C PHE A 47 4.87 -7.04 1.90
N GLU A 48 5.67 -7.22 0.85
CA GLU A 48 6.20 -6.12 0.04
C GLU A 48 6.34 -6.53 -1.43
N VAL A 49 5.88 -5.65 -2.32
CA VAL A 49 6.03 -5.79 -3.77
C VAL A 49 6.33 -4.44 -4.39
N ASP A 50 7.44 -4.39 -5.13
CA ASP A 50 7.89 -3.19 -5.82
C ASP A 50 7.67 -3.27 -7.33
N PHE A 51 7.38 -2.12 -7.94
CA PHE A 51 7.21 -1.95 -9.37
C PHE A 51 8.01 -0.76 -9.89
N GLU A 52 8.55 -0.90 -11.09
CA GLU A 52 9.14 0.21 -11.85
C GLU A 52 8.28 0.46 -13.08
N ARG A 53 7.91 1.72 -13.34
CA ARG A 53 7.21 2.12 -14.55
C ARG A 53 7.86 3.34 -15.18
N ALA A 54 7.94 3.35 -16.52
CA ALA A 54 8.36 4.53 -17.26
C ALA A 54 7.28 5.63 -17.19
N ILE A 55 7.72 6.89 -17.14
CA ILE A 55 6.80 8.04 -17.19
C ILE A 55 6.37 8.22 -18.65
N THR A 56 5.11 7.89 -18.94
CA THR A 56 4.44 8.15 -20.22
C THR A 56 3.37 9.23 -20.03
N GLU A 57 2.94 9.91 -21.11
CA GLU A 57 1.96 11.01 -21.02
C GLU A 57 0.56 10.57 -20.52
N GLU A 58 0.26 9.27 -20.52
CA GLU A 58 -0.98 8.67 -20.01
C GLU A 58 -0.70 7.64 -18.89
N VAL A 59 -0.28 8.09 -17.71
CA VAL A 59 -0.24 7.21 -16.53
C VAL A 59 -1.45 7.50 -15.66
N ASN A 60 -2.54 6.76 -15.83
CA ASN A 60 -3.42 6.52 -14.69
C ASN A 60 -2.74 5.49 -13.76
N GLU A 61 -2.98 5.60 -12.47
CA GLU A 61 -2.38 4.76 -11.45
C GLU A 61 -3.37 3.70 -10.93
N ASP A 62 -4.54 3.58 -11.56
CA ASP A 62 -5.61 2.65 -11.16
C ASP A 62 -5.15 1.19 -11.10
N TRP A 63 -4.20 0.81 -11.97
CA TRP A 63 -3.60 -0.51 -12.00
C TRP A 63 -3.03 -0.93 -10.63
N ILE A 64 -2.56 0.02 -9.82
CA ILE A 64 -2.01 -0.30 -8.50
C ILE A 64 -3.12 -0.75 -7.55
N LEU A 65 -4.31 -0.14 -7.64
CA LEU A 65 -5.47 -0.51 -6.82
C LEU A 65 -6.00 -1.89 -7.22
N GLU A 66 -6.04 -2.19 -8.52
CA GLU A 66 -6.38 -3.51 -9.04
C GLU A 66 -5.40 -4.57 -8.53
N THR A 67 -4.10 -4.26 -8.55
CA THR A 67 -3.04 -5.13 -8.03
C THR A 67 -3.20 -5.38 -6.53
N VAL A 68 -3.51 -4.35 -5.74
CA VAL A 68 -3.82 -4.49 -4.30
C VAL A 68 -5.00 -5.42 -4.08
N ILE A 69 -6.07 -5.30 -4.86
CA ILE A 69 -7.25 -6.17 -4.75
C ILE A 69 -6.88 -7.62 -5.06
N ASP A 70 -6.05 -7.88 -6.06
CA ASP A 70 -5.61 -9.23 -6.40
C ASP A 70 -4.76 -9.84 -5.27
N PHE A 71 -3.87 -9.07 -4.65
CA PHE A 71 -3.14 -9.51 -3.48
C PHE A 71 -4.05 -9.74 -2.27
N ALA A 72 -5.02 -8.86 -2.04
CA ALA A 72 -6.01 -9.04 -0.98
C ALA A 72 -6.82 -10.34 -1.20
N LYS A 73 -7.23 -10.63 -2.43
CA LYS A 73 -7.92 -11.88 -2.78
C LYS A 73 -7.02 -13.10 -2.57
N LYS A 74 -5.76 -13.05 -3.01
CA LYS A 74 -4.80 -14.15 -2.94
C LYS A 74 -4.43 -14.48 -1.49
N TYR A 75 -4.01 -13.46 -0.73
CA TYR A 75 -3.42 -13.65 0.59
C TYR A 75 -4.38 -13.41 1.75
N LYS A 76 -5.56 -12.85 1.49
CA LYS A 76 -6.57 -12.44 2.50
C LYS A 76 -6.11 -11.29 3.41
N ILE A 77 -5.05 -10.58 3.02
CA ILE A 77 -4.60 -9.35 3.67
C ILE A 77 -5.52 -8.21 3.28
N THR A 78 -5.89 -7.37 4.24
CA THR A 78 -6.91 -6.32 4.06
C THR A 78 -6.40 -4.90 4.27
N GLU A 79 -5.20 -4.71 4.79
CA GLU A 79 -4.60 -3.40 5.03
C GLU A 79 -3.28 -3.32 4.28
N PHE A 80 -3.08 -2.23 3.54
CA PHE A 80 -1.88 -1.99 2.74
C PHE A 80 -1.48 -0.52 2.84
N GLU A 81 -0.23 -0.24 2.52
CA GLU A 81 0.34 1.07 2.30
C GLU A 81 0.85 1.11 0.87
N LEU A 82 0.51 2.18 0.16
CA LEU A 82 1.01 2.45 -1.18
C LEU A 82 2.01 3.58 -1.13
N TRP A 83 3.13 3.39 -1.80
CA TRP A 83 4.22 4.34 -1.85
C TRP A 83 4.66 4.57 -3.29
N LYS A 84 5.06 5.80 -3.62
CA LYS A 84 5.75 6.10 -4.87
C LYS A 84 6.83 7.17 -4.74
N LYS A 85 7.77 7.15 -5.68
CA LYS A 85 8.81 8.16 -5.86
C LYS A 85 9.30 8.26 -7.29
N ASN A 86 9.83 9.41 -7.66
CA ASN A 86 10.50 9.60 -8.94
C ASN A 86 11.93 9.04 -8.92
N GLU A 87 12.43 8.68 -10.09
CA GLU A 87 13.84 8.35 -10.29
C GLU A 87 14.75 9.49 -9.79
N GLY A 88 15.78 9.12 -9.02
CA GLY A 88 16.71 10.07 -8.39
C GLY A 88 16.29 10.54 -6.98
N GLU A 89 15.08 10.21 -6.53
CA GLU A 89 14.66 10.45 -5.15
C GLU A 89 15.16 9.32 -4.23
N SER A 90 15.79 9.69 -3.11
CA SER A 90 16.39 8.74 -2.16
C SER A 90 15.36 7.89 -1.43
N THR A 91 14.17 8.43 -1.17
CA THR A 91 13.12 7.83 -0.33
C THR A 91 11.77 7.81 -1.02
N CYS A 92 10.89 6.89 -0.62
CA CYS A 92 9.49 6.91 -1.01
C CYS A 92 8.84 8.19 -0.48
N ASN A 93 8.46 9.11 -1.38
CA ASN A 93 8.10 10.47 -0.99
C ASN A 93 6.61 10.69 -0.91
N LYS A 94 5.80 9.85 -1.55
CA LYS A 94 4.35 10.00 -1.61
C LYS A 94 3.70 8.68 -1.24
N GLY A 95 2.86 8.66 -0.21
CA GLY A 95 2.23 7.42 0.19
C GLY A 95 0.97 7.56 1.00
N PHE A 96 0.11 6.55 0.89
CA PHE A 96 -1.16 6.48 1.60
C PHE A 96 -1.56 5.05 1.96
N GLY A 97 -2.34 4.90 3.03
CA GLY A 97 -2.90 3.64 3.48
C GLY A 97 -4.21 3.28 2.77
N ILE A 98 -4.40 1.98 2.51
CA ILE A 98 -5.61 1.36 1.97
C ILE A 98 -6.14 0.32 2.94
N THR A 99 -7.46 0.27 3.09
CA THR A 99 -8.18 -0.86 3.69
C THR A 99 -9.16 -1.44 2.68
N ILE A 100 -9.19 -2.76 2.57
CA ILE A 100 -10.13 -3.54 1.75
C ILE A 100 -11.17 -4.16 2.68
N GLU A 101 -12.44 -3.80 2.47
CA GLU A 101 -13.58 -4.28 3.23
C GLU A 101 -14.60 -4.98 2.34
N GLY A 102 -15.59 -5.63 2.98
CA GLY A 102 -16.67 -6.30 2.27
C GLY A 102 -16.27 -7.67 1.72
N PHE A 103 -17.09 -8.17 0.79
CA PHE A 103 -16.83 -9.45 0.13
C PHE A 103 -15.70 -9.27 -0.90
N MET A 104 -14.76 -10.22 -0.95
CA MET A 104 -13.61 -10.15 -1.85
C MET A 104 -14.02 -10.21 -3.34
N GLU A 105 -15.23 -10.71 -3.63
CA GLU A 105 -15.86 -10.70 -4.95
C GLU A 105 -16.29 -9.28 -5.37
N ASN A 106 -16.61 -8.41 -4.40
CA ASN A 106 -17.01 -7.02 -4.59
C ASN A 106 -16.39 -6.13 -3.49
N PRO A 107 -15.06 -5.95 -3.51
CA PRO A 107 -14.36 -5.29 -2.42
C PRO A 107 -14.68 -3.80 -2.37
N ILE A 108 -14.80 -3.27 -1.15
CA ILE A 108 -14.86 -1.84 -0.88
C ILE A 108 -13.44 -1.39 -0.56
N VAL A 109 -12.89 -0.52 -1.41
CA VAL A 109 -11.57 0.10 -1.19
C VAL A 109 -11.75 1.41 -0.43
N LYS A 110 -11.12 1.53 0.74
CA LYS A 110 -11.06 2.75 1.54
C LYS A 110 -9.64 3.28 1.62
N PHE A 111 -9.47 4.58 1.42
CA PHE A 111 -8.21 5.29 1.66
C PHE A 111 -8.21 5.82 3.09
N LYS A 112 -7.17 5.50 3.87
CA LYS A 112 -7.17 5.70 5.34
C LYS A 112 -6.32 6.88 5.78
N GLU A 113 -5.10 6.99 5.28
CA GLU A 113 -4.11 7.92 5.80
C GLU A 113 -3.15 8.32 4.69
N VAL A 114 -2.68 9.56 4.67
CA VAL A 114 -1.60 10.00 3.78
C VAL A 114 -0.38 10.27 4.64
N TYR A 115 0.71 9.55 4.38
CA TYR A 115 1.94 9.61 5.17
C TYR A 115 2.84 10.77 4.72
N SER A 116 2.87 11.00 3.42
CA SER A 116 3.61 12.09 2.80
C SER A 116 2.92 12.49 1.50
N GLY A 117 2.62 13.77 1.32
CA GLY A 117 1.85 14.30 0.19
C GLY A 117 0.33 14.34 0.41
N SER A 118 -0.43 14.15 -0.67
CA SER A 118 -1.89 14.06 -0.71
C SER A 118 -2.32 12.95 -1.69
N LEU A 119 -3.60 12.57 -1.65
CA LEU A 119 -4.17 11.67 -2.67
C LEU A 119 -4.20 12.32 -4.07
N GLU A 120 -4.15 13.66 -4.16
CA GLU A 120 -4.06 14.39 -5.43
C GLU A 120 -2.68 14.26 -6.09
N ASP A 121 -1.67 13.83 -5.33
CA ASP A 121 -0.38 13.44 -5.92
C ASP A 121 -0.52 12.17 -6.76
N TRP A 122 -1.66 11.46 -6.70
CA TRP A 122 -1.93 10.22 -7.43
C TRP A 122 -2.97 10.40 -8.54
N ILE A 123 -2.73 9.78 -9.69
CA ILE A 123 -3.57 9.89 -10.89
C ILE A 123 -4.58 8.73 -10.89
N LEU A 124 -5.54 8.77 -9.98
CA LEU A 124 -6.56 7.72 -9.83
C LEU A 124 -7.89 8.18 -10.45
N SER A 125 -8.51 7.34 -11.29
CA SER A 125 -9.84 7.60 -11.89
C SER A 125 -10.99 6.92 -11.13
N TRP A 126 -10.67 6.16 -10.07
CA TRP A 126 -11.63 5.43 -9.25
C TRP A 126 -12.57 6.36 -8.46
N ASN A 127 -13.64 6.81 -9.12
CA ASN A 127 -14.68 7.67 -8.55
C ASN A 127 -15.75 6.91 -7.74
N LYS A 128 -15.69 5.56 -7.68
CA LYS A 128 -16.66 4.69 -6.98
C LYS A 128 -16.17 4.14 -5.64
N GLY A 129 -14.89 4.30 -5.30
CA GLY A 129 -14.43 4.11 -3.93
C GLY A 129 -14.91 5.29 -3.10
N LYS A 130 -15.59 5.05 -1.97
CA LYS A 130 -15.94 6.14 -1.07
C LYS A 130 -14.64 6.62 -0.41
N GLN A 131 -14.10 7.73 -0.91
CA GLN A 131 -12.98 8.42 -0.27
C GLN A 131 -13.45 8.85 1.13
N THR A 132 -13.03 8.10 2.14
CA THR A 132 -13.42 8.34 3.52
C THR A 132 -12.18 8.91 4.20
N TYR A 133 -12.05 10.23 4.22
CA TYR A 133 -10.96 10.88 4.96
C TYR A 133 -11.17 10.63 6.46
N GLU A 134 -10.52 9.60 7.02
CA GLU A 134 -10.39 9.47 8.47
C GLU A 134 -9.18 10.28 8.93
N LYS A 135 -9.42 11.44 9.54
CA LYS A 135 -8.37 12.16 10.27
C LYS A 135 -8.04 11.39 11.54
N VAL A 136 -6.98 10.59 11.51
CA VAL A 136 -6.43 9.95 12.70
C VAL A 136 -5.46 10.92 13.38
N TYR A 137 -5.81 11.38 14.58
CA TYR A 137 -4.93 12.20 15.40
C TYR A 137 -3.93 11.29 16.12
N PHE A 138 -2.64 11.41 15.79
CA PHE A 138 -1.58 10.84 16.62
C PHE A 138 -1.22 11.85 17.70
N LYS A 139 -1.41 11.47 18.95
CA LYS A 139 -0.82 12.19 20.07
C LYS A 139 0.65 11.77 20.12
N LEU A 140 1.55 12.64 19.67
CA LEU A 140 2.99 12.46 19.91
C LEU A 140 3.20 12.28 21.42
N ALA A 141 3.68 11.12 21.84
CA ALA A 141 4.16 10.95 23.20
C ALA A 141 5.40 11.83 23.36
N LEU A 142 5.32 12.81 24.26
CA LEU A 142 6.44 13.64 24.72
C LEU A 142 7.42 12.81 25.54
#